data_AF-A0A5S3VSL8-F1
#
_entry.id   AF-A0A5S3VSL8-F1
#
_cell.length_a   1.000
_cell.length_b   1.000
_cell.length_c   1.000
_cell.angle_alpha   90.00
_cell.angle_beta   90.00
_cell.angle_gamma   90.00
#
_symmetry.space_group_name_H-M   'P 1'
#
loop_
_entity.id
_entity.type
_entity.pdbx_description
1 polymer ?
#
loop_
_entity_poly.entity_id
_entity_poly.type
_entity_poly.pdbx_seq_one_letter_code
_entity_poly.pdbx_strand_id
1 'polypeptide(L)'
;VNRAWGHFKKELGESVEILPASQRYGDEWYCGTADAVFQNMDIIRHELPKYVMILSGDHVYRMDYGGLLAKHVETGADMTVCCIEVP
;
A
#
# COMPACT_ATOMS: atom_id res chain seq x y z
N VAL A 1 5.28 16.81 15.86
CA VAL A 1 5.29 15.51 15.15
C VAL A 1 4.64 15.55 13.75
N ASN A 2 3.83 16.55 13.40
CA ASN A 2 2.99 16.53 12.19
C ASN A 2 3.55 17.21 10.91
N ARG A 3 4.86 17.54 10.84
CA ARG A 3 5.41 18.29 9.68
C ARG A 3 5.74 17.45 8.45
N ALA A 4 6.08 16.18 8.61
CA ALA A 4 6.55 15.33 7.50
C ALA A 4 5.45 15.03 6.45
N TRP A 5 4.20 14.94 6.90
CA TRP A 5 3.06 14.52 6.06
C TRP A 5 2.06 15.66 5.80
N GLY A 6 2.43 16.91 6.10
CA GLY A 6 1.53 18.06 5.96
C GLY A 6 1.22 18.49 4.52
N HIS A 7 1.80 17.81 3.52
CA HIS A 7 1.60 18.12 2.11
C HIS A 7 0.41 17.39 1.47
N PHE A 8 -0.13 16.36 2.11
CA PHE A 8 -1.31 15.63 1.60
C PHE A 8 -2.57 16.47 1.73
N LYS A 9 -3.30 16.62 0.63
CA LYS A 9 -4.55 17.37 0.56
C LYS A 9 -5.74 16.43 0.68
N LYS A 10 -6.36 16.38 1.87
CA LYS A 10 -7.58 15.59 2.11
C LYS A 10 -8.70 15.89 1.10
N GLU A 11 -8.80 17.13 0.62
CA GLU A 11 -9.76 17.55 -0.40
C GLU A 11 -9.58 16.83 -1.75
N LEU A 12 -8.36 16.35 -2.04
CA LEU A 12 -8.02 15.57 -3.22
C LEU A 12 -8.06 14.05 -2.95
N GLY A 13 -8.55 13.63 -1.78
CA GLY A 13 -8.51 12.22 -1.34
C GLY A 13 -7.11 11.75 -0.92
N GLU A 14 -6.19 12.68 -0.66
CA GLU A 14 -4.84 12.35 -0.23
C GLU A 14 -4.75 12.29 1.30
N SER A 15 -4.24 11.20 1.84
CA SER A 15 -4.05 11.01 3.27
C SER A 15 -2.92 10.03 3.57
N VAL A 16 -2.45 10.06 4.83
CA VAL A 16 -1.63 9.00 5.41
C VAL A 16 -2.25 8.64 6.74
N GLU A 17 -2.55 7.36 6.90
CA GLU A 17 -3.09 6.80 8.12
C GLU A 17 -2.15 5.72 8.65
N ILE A 18 -1.82 5.82 9.95
CA ILE A 18 -1.02 4.80 10.63
C ILE A 18 -2.01 3.88 11.33
N LEU A 19 -2.13 2.65 10.82
CA LEU A 19 -2.97 1.63 11.41
C LEU A 19 -2.15 0.81 12.42
N PRO A 20 -2.44 0.89 13.73
CA PRO A 20 -1.77 0.04 14.70
C PRO A 20 -2.12 -1.43 14.43
N ALA A 21 -1.18 -2.33 14.72
CA ALA A 21 -1.45 -3.76 14.69
C ALA A 21 -2.62 -4.06 15.62
N SER A 22 -3.65 -4.70 15.09
CA SER A 22 -4.88 -5.00 15.83
C SER A 22 -5.41 -6.37 15.47
N GLN A 23 -5.98 -7.04 16.47
CA GLN A 23 -6.55 -8.38 16.38
C GLN A 23 -8.02 -8.27 15.91
N ARG A 24 -8.22 -7.92 14.63
CA ARG A 24 -9.55 -7.49 14.13
C ARG A 24 -10.47 -8.64 13.76
N TYR A 25 -9.90 -9.76 13.30
CA TYR A 25 -10.64 -10.91 12.78
C TYR A 25 -10.42 -12.20 13.60
N GLY A 26 -9.73 -12.11 14.73
CA GLY A 26 -9.46 -13.21 15.66
C GLY A 26 -8.52 -12.75 16.78
N ASP A 27 -8.21 -13.64 17.73
CA ASP A 27 -7.36 -13.33 18.89
C ASP A 27 -5.85 -13.43 18.60
N GLU A 28 -5.47 -13.58 17.33
CA GLU A 28 -4.07 -13.69 16.89
C GLU A 28 -3.57 -12.39 16.27
N TRP A 29 -2.29 -12.10 16.51
CA TRP A 29 -1.56 -11.07 15.79
C TRP A 29 -1.46 -11.41 14.30
N TYR A 30 -0.97 -10.46 13.49
CA TYR A 30 -0.80 -10.71 12.06
C TYR A 30 0.09 -11.93 11.82
N CYS A 31 -0.46 -12.93 11.13
CA CYS A 31 0.24 -14.17 10.78
C CYS A 31 1.25 -13.99 9.63
N GLY A 32 1.31 -12.80 9.04
CA GLY A 32 2.22 -12.42 7.96
C GLY A 32 1.83 -11.09 7.31
N THR A 33 2.59 -10.66 6.30
CA THR A 33 2.33 -9.39 5.59
C THR A 33 0.99 -9.39 4.84
N ALA A 34 0.63 -10.52 4.22
CA ALA A 34 -0.67 -10.68 3.57
C ALA A 34 -1.82 -10.65 4.58
N ASP A 35 -1.64 -11.27 5.76
CA ASP A 35 -2.65 -11.25 6.82
C ASP A 35 -2.83 -9.85 7.42
N ALA A 36 -1.74 -9.08 7.55
CA ALA A 36 -1.83 -7.67 7.97
C ALA A 36 -2.71 -6.83 7.02
N VAL A 37 -2.62 -7.07 5.71
CA VAL A 37 -3.50 -6.43 4.71
C VAL A 37 -4.93 -6.94 4.84
N PHE A 38 -5.10 -8.27 4.97
CA PHE A 38 -6.42 -8.91 5.09
C PHE A 38 -7.19 -8.40 6.31
N GLN A 39 -6.56 -8.31 7.49
CA GLN A 39 -7.19 -7.83 8.71
C GLN A 39 -7.64 -6.36 8.63
N ASN A 40 -7.14 -5.58 7.67
CA ASN A 40 -7.50 -4.17 7.45
C ASN A 40 -8.28 -3.94 6.15
N MET A 41 -8.82 -5.00 5.54
CA MET A 41 -9.52 -4.96 4.25
C MET A 41 -10.71 -3.99 4.24
N ASP A 42 -11.39 -3.80 5.37
CA ASP A 42 -12.54 -2.88 5.47
C ASP A 42 -12.14 -1.43 5.23
N ILE A 43 -10.97 -1.03 5.74
CA ILE A 43 -10.44 0.33 5.55
C ILE A 43 -10.08 0.52 4.08
N ILE A 44 -9.37 -0.43 3.49
CA ILE A 44 -8.98 -0.37 2.07
C ILE A 44 -10.22 -0.30 1.17
N ARG A 45 -11.26 -1.09 1.46
CA ARG A 45 -12.51 -1.09 0.69
C ARG A 45 -13.30 0.20 0.83
N HIS A 46 -13.23 0.87 1.99
CA HIS A 46 -13.91 2.14 2.22
C HIS A 46 -13.37 3.25 1.32
N GLU A 47 -12.08 3.22 0.98
CA GLU A 47 -11.43 4.19 0.09
C GLU A 47 -11.76 3.98 -1.41
N LEU A 48 -12.44 2.89 -1.76
CA LEU A 48 -12.81 2.53 -3.14
C LEU A 48 -11.65 2.67 -4.17
N PRO A 49 -10.45 2.13 -3.89
CA PRO A 49 -9.31 2.30 -4.78
C PRO A 49 -9.52 1.53 -6.09
N LYS A 50 -9.13 2.15 -7.22
CA LYS A 50 -9.06 1.45 -8.51
C LYS A 50 -7.86 0.48 -8.57
N TYR A 51 -6.74 0.86 -7.95
CA TYR A 51 -5.52 0.06 -7.88
C TYR A 51 -4.94 0.14 -6.47
N VAL A 52 -4.36 -0.96 -5.99
CA VAL A 52 -3.68 -1.04 -4.70
C VAL A 52 -2.20 -1.28 -4.93
N MET A 53 -1.36 -0.45 -4.33
CA MET A 53 0.11 -0.56 -4.40
C MET A 53 0.65 -1.02 -3.04
N ILE A 54 1.33 -2.16 -3.02
CA ILE A 54 1.95 -2.72 -1.81
C ILE A 54 3.44 -2.38 -1.83
N LEU A 55 3.93 -1.71 -0.78
CA LEU A 55 5.32 -1.25 -0.66
C LEU A 55 5.92 -1.71 0.68
N SER A 56 7.21 -2.03 0.67
CA SER A 56 7.97 -2.28 1.90
C SER A 56 8.44 -0.97 2.52
N GLY A 57 8.17 -0.77 3.81
CA GLY A 57 8.52 0.45 4.54
C GLY A 57 9.96 0.50 5.08
N ASP A 58 10.74 -0.57 4.89
CA ASP A 58 12.10 -0.74 5.42
C ASP A 58 13.20 -0.53 4.35
N HIS A 59 12.83 -0.22 3.12
CA HIS A 59 13.79 0.06 2.04
C HIS A 59 14.00 1.57 1.84
N VAL A 60 15.26 1.98 1.67
CA VAL A 60 15.62 3.35 1.26
C VAL A 60 15.93 3.37 -0.23
N TYR A 61 15.01 3.92 -1.02
CA TYR A 61 15.16 4.06 -2.48
C TYR A 61 14.32 5.21 -3.01
N ARG A 62 14.53 5.55 -4.29
CA ARG A 62 13.70 6.50 -5.03
C ARG A 62 13.21 5.84 -6.31
N MET A 63 11.90 5.78 -6.49
CA MET A 63 11.25 5.24 -7.68
C MET A 63 10.06 6.09 -8.05
N ASP A 64 9.85 6.32 -9.34
CA ASP A 64 8.59 6.82 -9.87
C ASP A 64 7.69 5.62 -10.20
N TYR A 65 6.62 5.43 -9.43
CA TYR A 65 5.69 4.32 -9.63
C TYR A 65 4.71 4.54 -10.79
N GLY A 66 4.66 5.72 -11.41
CA GLY A 66 3.80 6.00 -12.55
C GLY A 66 4.06 5.05 -13.72
N GLY A 67 5.34 4.76 -14.01
CA GLY A 67 5.72 3.78 -15.04
C GLY A 67 5.30 2.34 -14.71
N LEU A 68 5.38 1.95 -13.43
CA LEU A 68 4.92 0.64 -12.97
C LEU A 68 3.42 0.48 -13.15
N LEU A 69 2.65 1.50 -12.76
CA LEU A 69 1.20 1.50 -12.88
C LEU A 69 0.76 1.51 -14.35
N ALA A 70 1.40 2.33 -15.19
CA ALA A 70 1.13 2.33 -16.63
C ALA A 70 1.34 0.94 -17.23
N LYS A 71 2.47 0.29 -16.91
CA LYS A 71 2.76 -1.06 -17.41
C LYS A 71 1.72 -2.09 -16.95
N HIS A 72 1.31 -2.05 -15.69
CA HIS A 72 0.26 -2.92 -15.15
C HIS A 72 -1.05 -2.77 -15.91
N VAL A 73 -1.46 -1.54 -16.19
CA VAL A 73 -2.68 -1.23 -16.95
C VAL A 73 -2.58 -1.67 -18.41
N GLU A 74 -1.45 -1.40 -19.06
CA GLU A 74 -1.20 -1.75 -20.46
C GLU A 74 -1.23 -3.27 -20.71
N THR A 75 -0.70 -4.05 -19.78
CA THR A 75 -0.64 -5.51 -19.92
C THR A 75 -1.93 -6.20 -19.48
N GLY A 76 -2.80 -5.52 -18.72
CA GLY A 76 -3.98 -6.13 -18.11
C GLY A 76 -3.63 -7.25 -17.13
N ALA A 77 -2.45 -7.18 -16.50
CA ALA A 77 -1.99 -8.21 -15.59
C ALA A 77 -2.81 -8.21 -14.28
N ASP A 78 -3.08 -9.39 -13.73
CA ASP A 78 -3.73 -9.50 -12.41
C ASP A 78 -2.86 -8.90 -11.29
N MET A 79 -1.53 -8.99 -11.44
CA MET A 79 -0.54 -8.46 -10.50
C MET A 79 0.74 -8.09 -11.26
N THR A 80 1.44 -7.07 -10.78
CA THR A 80 2.76 -6.67 -11.31
C THR A 80 3.74 -6.53 -10.15
N VAL A 81 4.93 -7.13 -10.29
CA VAL A 81 5.96 -7.17 -9.26
C VAL A 81 7.21 -6.48 -9.78
N CYS A 82 7.75 -5.54 -9.00
CA CYS A 82 9.05 -4.93 -9.28
C CYS A 82 10.18 -5.89 -8.88
N CYS A 83 11.08 -6.17 -9.81
CA CYS A 83 12.27 -6.96 -9.56
C CYS A 83 13.51 -6.11 -9.81
N ILE A 84 14.55 -6.34 -9.02
CA ILE A 84 15.90 -5.91 -9.33
C ILE A 84 16.62 -7.07 -10.03
N GLU A 85 17.41 -6.76 -11.04
CA GLU A 85 18.25 -7.77 -11.70
C GLU A 85 19.43 -8.09 -10.78
N VAL A 86 19.67 -9.38 -10.56
CA VAL A 86 20.78 -9.89 -9.75
C VAL A 86 21.69 -10.77 -10.65
N PRO A 87 23.02 -10.69 -10.52
CA PRO A 87 23.95 -11.57 -11.23
C PRO A 87 23.81 -13.05 -10.87
#